data_AF-A0A5B0LJZ9-F1
#
_entry.id   AF-A0A5B0LJZ9-F1
#
_cell.length_a   1.000
_cell.length_b   1.000
_cell.length_c   1.000
_cell.angle_alpha   90.00
_cell.angle_beta   90.00
_cell.angle_gamma   90.00
#
_symmetry.space_group_name_H-M   'P 1'
#
loop_
_entity.id
_entity.type
_entity.pdbx_description
1 polymer ?
#
loop_
_entity_poly.entity_id
_entity_poly.type
_entity_poly.pdbx_seq_one_letter_code
_entity_poly.pdbx_strand_id
1 'polypeptide(L)'
;MRAMEVSDIELHLIGRAQEFSPILEAESELNEGAQIRESWEQLVLNLHEVTHYSQLLNANGIWETNLLLNEYKAFSRPTTGLTINNFVTKFNFVLQQFLSISDKLSEKIHLTVLTLNAVQANILKAQKRLSIETTQRGLFQRCINILLGDGWLMRRKSELASCERAYSIAESIAPLVYNVKLKNDRYNSNLVTVLIPGEPILCKYKIKGEYWPASITNFVGFGRPRCKRLSNSSPPYETYEKYYCVRFCDNKYLEVPRSFFLTSADSEFYTVPIGQIQTIEITYEQFYPKLIDVLPELDDVLAGNALDGGVKQQHDEFLKGPLQRHKIMTGELVYGSYSDDLLHSMAAFLKNRYINDAQAVDFRFKALSDDQKTTYISDILIPEALILINTKEILEEFASPVEDARQLALNALKEVDIVTIVGCLRNNRNITV
;
A
#
# COMPACT_ATOMS: atom_id res chain seq x y z
N MET A 1 -4.76 -4.99 -20.03
CA MET A 1 -4.55 -5.71 -18.76
C MET A 1 -5.21 -7.09 -18.92
N ARG A 2 -4.46 -8.13 -19.30
CA ARG A 2 -4.95 -9.52 -19.45
C ARG A 2 -4.38 -10.39 -18.33
N ALA A 3 -4.52 -9.93 -17.09
CA ALA A 3 -3.74 -10.48 -15.97
C ALA A 3 -4.21 -11.88 -15.53
N MET A 4 -5.49 -12.22 -15.77
CA MET A 4 -6.16 -13.41 -15.24
C MET A 4 -6.91 -14.22 -16.31
N GLU A 5 -6.62 -13.97 -17.59
CA GLU A 5 -7.20 -14.73 -18.69
C GLU A 5 -6.64 -16.16 -18.71
N VAL A 6 -7.55 -17.14 -18.75
CA VAL A 6 -7.24 -18.56 -18.95
C VAL A 6 -7.10 -18.76 -20.45
N SER A 7 -5.93 -19.25 -20.88
CA SER A 7 -5.60 -19.47 -22.28
C SER A 7 -6.34 -20.67 -22.88
N ASP A 8 -6.46 -20.70 -24.21
CA ASP A 8 -7.08 -21.82 -24.93
C ASP A 8 -6.37 -23.15 -24.65
N ILE A 9 -5.05 -23.12 -24.42
CA ILE A 9 -4.24 -24.28 -24.05
C ILE A 9 -4.68 -24.80 -22.67
N GLU A 10 -4.91 -23.91 -21.71
CA GLU A 10 -5.34 -24.25 -20.36
C GLU A 10 -6.76 -24.85 -20.36
N LEU A 11 -7.67 -24.27 -21.14
CA LEU A 11 -9.02 -24.82 -21.36
C LEU A 11 -8.99 -26.20 -22.03
N HIS A 12 -8.10 -26.39 -23.02
CA HIS A 12 -7.96 -27.68 -23.69
C HIS A 12 -7.45 -28.78 -22.73
N LEU A 13 -6.53 -28.46 -21.82
CA LEU A 13 -6.05 -29.41 -20.80
C LEU A 13 -7.15 -29.80 -19.81
N ILE A 14 -8.01 -28.87 -19.40
CA ILE A 14 -9.18 -29.15 -18.56
C ILE A 14 -10.18 -30.04 -19.31
N GLY A 15 -10.42 -29.75 -20.60
CA GLY A 15 -11.24 -30.59 -21.47
C GLY A 15 -10.72 -32.02 -21.55
N ARG A 16 -9.40 -32.21 -21.72
CA ARG A 16 -8.76 -33.54 -21.72
C ARG A 16 -8.93 -34.28 -20.38
N ALA A 17 -8.87 -33.56 -19.26
CA ALA A 17 -9.11 -34.16 -17.94
C ALA A 17 -10.55 -34.66 -17.78
N GLN A 18 -11.51 -33.90 -18.29
CA GLN A 18 -12.93 -34.23 -18.28
C GLN A 18 -13.27 -35.39 -19.23
N GLU A 19 -12.70 -35.40 -20.43
CA GLU A 19 -12.86 -36.50 -21.39
C GLU A 19 -12.30 -37.83 -20.88
N PHE A 20 -11.37 -37.79 -19.93
CA PHE A 20 -10.76 -38.99 -19.33
C PHE A 20 -11.60 -39.60 -18.18
N SER A 21 -12.55 -38.86 -17.61
CA SER A 21 -13.40 -39.35 -16.49
C SER A 21 -14.16 -40.65 -16.81
N PRO A 22 -14.81 -40.80 -17.98
CA PRO A 22 -15.51 -42.04 -18.35
C PRO A 22 -14.58 -43.26 -18.47
N ILE A 23 -13.30 -43.05 -18.80
CA ILE A 23 -12.31 -44.13 -18.87
C ILE A 23 -11.98 -44.63 -17.46
N LEU A 24 -11.89 -43.74 -16.48
CA LEU A 24 -11.70 -44.11 -15.07
C LEU A 24 -12.94 -44.79 -14.47
N GLU A 25 -14.14 -44.44 -14.93
CA GLU A 25 -15.37 -45.14 -14.56
C GLU A 25 -15.37 -46.60 -15.06
N ALA A 26 -14.91 -46.84 -16.29
CA ALA A 26 -14.77 -48.19 -16.83
C ALA A 26 -13.72 -49.03 -16.08
N GLU A 27 -12.72 -48.38 -15.49
CA GLU A 27 -11.64 -49.00 -14.70
C GLU A 27 -11.94 -48.99 -13.17
N SER A 28 -13.16 -48.63 -12.76
CA SER A 28 -13.56 -48.54 -11.34
C SER A 28 -13.64 -49.90 -10.62
N GLU A 29 -13.52 -51.00 -11.36
CA GLU A 29 -13.37 -52.36 -10.83
C GLU A 29 -11.99 -52.61 -10.18
N LEU A 30 -11.07 -51.63 -10.24
CA LEU A 30 -9.79 -51.64 -9.54
C LEU A 30 -9.96 -51.42 -8.03
N ASN A 31 -9.09 -52.05 -7.22
CA ASN A 31 -9.07 -51.83 -5.76
C ASN A 31 -8.88 -50.35 -5.37
N GLU A 32 -8.07 -49.62 -6.14
CA GLU A 32 -7.82 -48.18 -5.97
C GLU A 32 -8.68 -47.31 -6.91
N GLY A 33 -9.47 -47.92 -7.81
CA GLY A 33 -10.19 -47.25 -8.89
C GLY A 33 -11.24 -46.27 -8.38
N ALA A 34 -12.02 -46.66 -7.36
CA ALA A 34 -13.03 -45.79 -6.76
C ALA A 34 -12.41 -44.52 -6.15
N GLN A 35 -11.28 -44.66 -5.44
CA GLN A 35 -10.58 -43.54 -4.80
C GLN A 35 -9.93 -42.62 -5.84
N ILE A 36 -9.33 -43.19 -6.89
CA ILE A 36 -8.77 -42.43 -8.01
C ILE A 36 -9.88 -41.66 -8.72
N ARG A 37 -11.03 -42.30 -9.00
CA ARG A 37 -12.18 -41.68 -9.65
C ARG A 37 -12.72 -40.50 -8.84
N GLU A 38 -13.01 -40.71 -7.56
CA GLU A 38 -13.54 -39.66 -6.69
C GLU A 38 -12.58 -38.46 -6.63
N SER A 39 -11.28 -38.72 -6.47
CA SER A 39 -10.27 -37.67 -6.43
C SER A 39 -10.14 -36.96 -7.80
N TRP A 40 -10.33 -37.67 -8.90
CA TRP A 40 -10.29 -37.13 -10.26
C TRP A 40 -11.50 -36.24 -10.56
N GLU A 41 -12.71 -36.67 -10.21
CA GLU A 41 -13.93 -35.88 -10.34
C GLU A 41 -13.84 -34.58 -9.53
N GLN A 42 -13.33 -34.67 -8.29
CA GLN A 42 -13.05 -33.48 -7.48
C GLN A 42 -12.01 -32.57 -8.11
N LEU A 43 -10.95 -33.13 -8.72
CA LEU A 43 -9.95 -32.34 -9.43
C LEU A 43 -10.57 -31.58 -10.60
N VAL A 44 -11.38 -32.25 -11.42
CA VAL A 44 -12.07 -31.63 -12.57
C VAL A 44 -13.03 -30.53 -12.10
N LEU A 45 -13.81 -30.77 -11.05
CA LEU A 45 -14.71 -29.78 -10.47
C LEU A 45 -13.94 -28.55 -9.96
N ASN A 46 -12.85 -28.76 -9.23
CA ASN A 46 -12.02 -27.67 -8.72
C ASN A 46 -11.37 -26.87 -9.86
N LEU A 47 -10.92 -27.51 -10.94
CA LEU A 47 -10.37 -26.83 -12.12
C LEU A 47 -11.40 -25.95 -12.83
N HIS A 48 -12.65 -26.40 -12.91
CA HIS A 48 -13.75 -25.61 -13.45
C HIS A 48 -14.03 -24.37 -12.58
N GLU A 49 -14.06 -24.53 -11.27
CA GLU A 49 -14.27 -23.41 -10.34
C GLU A 49 -13.11 -22.40 -10.38
N VAL A 50 -11.85 -22.87 -10.44
CA VAL A 50 -10.67 -22.00 -10.62
C VAL A 50 -10.77 -21.22 -11.93
N THR A 51 -11.17 -21.88 -13.01
CA THR A 51 -11.37 -21.23 -14.32
C THR A 51 -12.46 -20.17 -14.26
N HIS A 52 -13.61 -20.53 -13.68
CA HIS A 52 -14.75 -19.64 -13.51
C HIS A 52 -14.38 -18.38 -12.70
N TYR A 53 -13.77 -18.55 -11.53
CA TYR A 53 -13.39 -17.40 -10.70
C TYR A 53 -12.27 -16.57 -11.32
N SER A 54 -11.31 -17.18 -12.03
CA SER A 54 -10.27 -16.44 -12.77
C SER A 54 -10.88 -15.58 -13.87
N GLN A 55 -11.85 -16.13 -14.63
CA GLN A 55 -12.56 -15.39 -15.67
C GLN A 55 -13.44 -14.27 -15.08
N LEU A 56 -14.15 -14.55 -13.97
CA LEU A 56 -14.97 -13.56 -13.28
C LEU A 56 -14.11 -12.40 -12.76
N LEU A 57 -12.94 -12.69 -12.18
CA LEU A 57 -12.00 -11.67 -11.72
C LEU A 57 -11.46 -10.82 -12.88
N ASN A 58 -11.21 -11.43 -14.05
CA ASN A 58 -10.78 -10.71 -15.24
C ASN A 58 -11.90 -9.82 -15.82
N ALA A 59 -13.11 -10.36 -15.96
CA ALA A 59 -14.26 -9.64 -16.54
C ALA A 59 -14.74 -8.51 -15.63
N ASN A 60 -14.95 -8.80 -14.34
CA ASN A 60 -15.28 -7.78 -13.34
C ASN A 60 -14.13 -6.78 -13.21
N GLY A 61 -12.88 -7.26 -13.26
CA GLY A 61 -11.65 -6.47 -13.30
C GLY A 61 -11.73 -5.34 -14.31
N ILE A 62 -12.03 -5.71 -15.56
CA ILE A 62 -12.13 -4.77 -16.67
C ILE A 62 -13.35 -3.86 -16.53
N TRP A 63 -14.51 -4.40 -16.19
CA TRP A 63 -15.76 -3.64 -16.17
C TRP A 63 -15.81 -2.64 -15.01
N GLU A 64 -15.49 -3.08 -13.80
CA GLU A 64 -15.55 -2.25 -12.59
C GLU A 64 -14.42 -1.20 -12.58
N THR A 65 -13.23 -1.50 -13.11
CA THR A 65 -12.17 -0.49 -13.26
C THR A 65 -12.59 0.60 -14.26
N ASN A 66 -13.27 0.22 -15.36
CA ASN A 66 -13.82 1.19 -16.31
C ASN A 66 -14.95 2.02 -15.67
N LEU A 67 -15.79 1.41 -14.84
CA LEU A 67 -16.84 2.12 -14.08
C LEU A 67 -16.21 3.14 -13.12
N LEU A 68 -15.22 2.73 -12.33
CA LEU A 68 -14.50 3.61 -11.39
C LEU A 68 -13.77 4.75 -12.13
N LEU A 69 -13.15 4.46 -13.28
CA LEU A 69 -12.51 5.48 -14.11
C LEU A 69 -13.52 6.50 -14.65
N ASN A 70 -14.70 6.05 -15.06
CA ASN A 70 -15.77 6.93 -15.55
C ASN A 70 -16.37 7.78 -14.42
N GLU A 71 -16.57 7.20 -13.24
CA GLU A 71 -17.02 7.93 -12.03
C GLU A 71 -15.96 8.94 -11.57
N TYR A 72 -14.66 8.59 -11.62
CA TYR A 72 -13.56 9.53 -11.34
C TYR A 72 -13.53 10.68 -12.34
N LYS A 73 -13.69 10.40 -13.64
CA LYS A 73 -13.80 11.43 -14.69
C LYS A 73 -15.01 12.32 -14.50
N ALA A 74 -16.13 11.77 -14.00
CA ALA A 74 -17.32 12.54 -13.67
C ALA A 74 -17.07 13.44 -12.45
N PHE A 75 -16.50 12.89 -11.38
CA PHE A 75 -16.14 13.61 -10.16
C PHE A 75 -15.13 14.74 -10.41
N SER A 76 -14.18 14.54 -11.33
CA SER A 76 -13.17 15.54 -11.69
C SER A 76 -13.73 16.72 -12.50
N ARG A 77 -15.01 16.67 -12.91
CA ARG A 77 -15.66 17.79 -13.63
C ARG A 77 -16.29 18.76 -12.63
N PRO A 78 -16.11 20.08 -12.81
CA PRO A 78 -16.52 21.11 -11.84
C PRO A 78 -18.04 21.26 -11.65
N THR A 79 -18.87 20.48 -12.35
CA THR A 79 -20.34 20.65 -12.39
C THR A 79 -21.14 19.47 -11.83
N THR A 80 -20.50 18.41 -11.34
CA THR A 80 -21.25 17.25 -10.81
C THR A 80 -21.49 17.38 -9.31
N GLY A 81 -22.76 17.31 -8.88
CA GLY A 81 -23.18 17.21 -7.48
C GLY A 81 -22.82 15.87 -6.80
N LEU A 82 -21.75 15.23 -7.24
CA LEU A 82 -21.24 13.96 -6.71
C LEU A 82 -20.40 14.29 -5.46
N THR A 83 -20.90 13.90 -4.29
CA THR A 83 -20.16 14.08 -3.04
C THR A 83 -19.01 13.07 -2.96
N ILE A 84 -17.90 13.47 -2.33
CA ILE A 84 -16.72 12.61 -2.07
C ILE A 84 -17.16 11.29 -1.41
N ASN A 85 -18.12 11.36 -0.46
CA ASN A 85 -18.65 10.18 0.23
C ASN A 85 -19.33 9.17 -0.73
N ASN A 86 -20.05 9.63 -1.75
CA ASN A 86 -20.67 8.74 -2.73
C ASN A 86 -19.62 8.07 -3.63
N PHE A 87 -18.55 8.79 -3.99
CA PHE A 87 -17.45 8.21 -4.75
C PHE A 87 -16.70 7.16 -3.91
N VAL A 88 -16.35 7.48 -2.67
CA VAL A 88 -15.63 6.58 -1.75
C VAL A 88 -16.44 5.32 -1.43
N THR A 89 -17.75 5.44 -1.21
CA THR A 89 -18.62 4.27 -0.93
C THR A 89 -18.73 3.34 -2.14
N LYS A 90 -18.88 3.87 -3.36
CA LYS A 90 -18.87 3.06 -4.59
C LYS A 90 -17.50 2.38 -4.80
N PHE A 91 -16.41 3.11 -4.58
CA PHE A 91 -15.05 2.56 -4.69
C PHE A 91 -14.83 1.42 -3.69
N ASN A 92 -15.22 1.62 -2.43
CA ASN A 92 -15.12 0.60 -1.39
C ASN A 92 -15.96 -0.64 -1.74
N PHE A 93 -17.20 -0.47 -2.24
CA PHE A 93 -18.05 -1.58 -2.65
C PHE A 93 -17.40 -2.43 -3.76
N VAL A 94 -16.85 -1.78 -4.79
CA VAL A 94 -16.14 -2.45 -5.88
C VAL A 94 -14.90 -3.21 -5.34
N LEU A 95 -14.12 -2.58 -4.46
CA LEU A 95 -12.96 -3.22 -3.86
C LEU A 95 -13.34 -4.47 -3.04
N GLN A 96 -14.44 -4.40 -2.28
CA GLN A 96 -14.95 -5.53 -1.49
C GLN A 96 -15.42 -6.69 -2.38
N GLN A 97 -16.10 -6.40 -3.50
CA GLN A 97 -16.46 -7.41 -4.50
C GLN A 97 -15.22 -8.12 -5.06
N PHE A 98 -14.19 -7.35 -5.42
CA PHE A 98 -12.92 -7.90 -5.90
C PHE A 98 -12.22 -8.79 -4.90
N LEU A 99 -12.09 -8.32 -3.65
CA LEU A 99 -11.47 -9.10 -2.58
C LEU A 99 -12.22 -10.41 -2.36
N SER A 100 -13.55 -10.37 -2.29
CA SER A 100 -14.37 -11.58 -2.10
C SER A 100 -14.19 -12.61 -3.22
N ILE A 101 -14.13 -12.19 -4.49
CA ILE A 101 -13.90 -13.10 -5.62
C ILE A 101 -12.47 -13.66 -5.58
N SER A 102 -11.50 -12.82 -5.23
CA SER A 102 -10.10 -13.22 -5.12
C SER A 102 -9.85 -14.22 -3.99
N ASP A 103 -10.53 -14.05 -2.86
CA ASP A 103 -10.47 -14.99 -1.72
C ASP A 103 -11.03 -16.36 -2.12
N LYS A 104 -12.19 -16.38 -2.78
CA LYS A 104 -12.79 -17.62 -3.32
C LYS A 104 -11.86 -18.30 -4.32
N LEU A 105 -11.23 -17.54 -5.22
CA LEU A 105 -10.27 -18.10 -6.15
C LEU A 105 -9.06 -18.69 -5.42
N SER A 106 -8.53 -18.01 -4.41
CA SER A 106 -7.39 -18.46 -3.61
C SER A 106 -7.69 -19.77 -2.89
N GLU A 107 -8.87 -19.88 -2.29
CA GLU A 107 -9.38 -21.10 -1.65
C GLU A 107 -9.46 -22.26 -2.67
N LYS A 108 -10.07 -22.02 -3.83
CA LYS A 108 -10.21 -23.06 -4.86
C LYS A 108 -8.89 -23.50 -5.47
N ILE A 109 -7.94 -22.58 -5.67
CA ILE A 109 -6.57 -22.94 -6.09
C ILE A 109 -5.92 -23.84 -5.04
N HIS A 110 -6.03 -23.51 -3.76
CA HIS A 110 -5.47 -24.33 -2.69
C HIS A 110 -6.07 -25.74 -2.67
N LEU A 111 -7.41 -25.85 -2.75
CA LEU A 111 -8.10 -27.14 -2.85
C LEU A 111 -7.65 -27.93 -4.09
N THR A 112 -7.53 -27.27 -5.25
CA THR A 112 -7.06 -27.89 -6.50
C THR A 112 -5.67 -28.49 -6.35
N VAL A 113 -4.73 -27.77 -5.71
CA VAL A 113 -3.37 -28.26 -5.45
C VAL A 113 -3.39 -29.50 -4.56
N LEU A 114 -4.18 -29.49 -3.48
CA LEU A 114 -4.29 -30.65 -2.60
C LEU A 114 -4.87 -31.87 -3.33
N THR A 115 -5.97 -31.68 -4.07
CA THR A 115 -6.61 -32.75 -4.83
C THR A 115 -5.70 -33.30 -5.92
N LEU A 116 -4.97 -32.43 -6.64
CA LEU A 116 -4.02 -32.84 -7.66
C LEU A 116 -2.90 -33.73 -7.08
N ASN A 117 -2.34 -33.34 -5.95
CA ASN A 117 -1.31 -34.14 -5.26
C ASN A 117 -1.87 -35.49 -4.80
N ALA A 118 -3.10 -35.53 -4.30
CA ALA A 118 -3.78 -36.77 -3.89
C ALA A 118 -4.02 -37.70 -5.09
N VAL A 119 -4.51 -37.17 -6.21
CA VAL A 119 -4.70 -37.90 -7.48
C VAL A 119 -3.37 -38.50 -7.95
N GLN A 120 -2.31 -37.71 -8.01
CA GLN A 120 -0.98 -38.18 -8.43
C GLN A 120 -0.45 -39.28 -7.51
N ALA A 121 -0.59 -39.13 -6.19
CA ALA A 121 -0.17 -40.14 -5.23
C ALA A 121 -0.94 -41.46 -5.40
N ASN A 122 -2.25 -41.39 -5.59
CA ASN A 122 -3.10 -42.57 -5.79
C ASN A 122 -2.78 -43.28 -7.11
N ILE A 123 -2.59 -42.52 -8.20
CA ILE A 123 -2.20 -43.08 -9.50
C ILE A 123 -0.82 -43.74 -9.42
N LEU A 124 0.18 -43.11 -8.79
CA LEU A 124 1.52 -43.69 -8.62
C LEU A 124 1.50 -44.97 -7.78
N LYS A 125 0.65 -45.01 -6.75
CA LYS A 125 0.44 -46.22 -5.93
C LYS A 125 -0.13 -47.37 -6.78
N ALA A 126 -1.17 -47.08 -7.56
CA ALA A 126 -1.78 -48.06 -8.47
C ALA A 126 -0.78 -48.53 -9.55
N GLN A 127 -0.03 -47.61 -10.15
CA GLN A 127 0.97 -47.91 -11.18
C GLN A 127 2.09 -48.80 -10.63
N LYS A 128 2.62 -48.52 -9.43
CA LYS A 128 3.64 -49.38 -8.79
C LYS A 128 3.11 -50.80 -8.58
N ARG A 129 1.88 -50.93 -8.09
CA ARG A 129 1.25 -52.23 -7.88
C ARG A 129 1.04 -52.99 -9.19
N LEU A 130 0.42 -52.36 -10.19
CA LEU A 130 0.17 -52.96 -11.50
C LEU A 130 1.47 -53.32 -12.22
N SER A 131 2.52 -52.50 -12.08
CA SER A 131 3.85 -52.81 -12.61
C SER A 131 4.42 -54.08 -11.97
N ILE A 132 4.33 -54.24 -10.65
CA ILE A 132 4.76 -55.46 -9.96
C ILE A 132 3.94 -56.67 -10.46
N GLU A 133 2.61 -56.54 -10.54
CA GLU A 133 1.71 -57.61 -10.99
C GLU A 133 1.96 -58.02 -12.46
N THR A 134 2.42 -57.10 -13.32
CA THR A 134 2.65 -57.36 -14.75
C THR A 134 4.10 -57.76 -15.07
N THR A 135 5.07 -57.39 -14.23
CA THR A 135 6.50 -57.70 -14.45
C THR A 135 7.00 -58.91 -13.68
N GLN A 136 6.27 -59.41 -12.68
CA GLN A 136 6.64 -60.64 -11.98
C GLN A 136 6.74 -61.83 -12.96
N ARG A 137 7.96 -62.30 -13.19
CA ARG A 137 8.25 -63.51 -13.96
C ARG A 137 8.56 -64.63 -12.99
N GLY A 138 7.69 -65.64 -12.91
CA GLY A 138 7.86 -66.74 -11.97
C GLY A 138 6.78 -67.81 -12.05
N LEU A 139 6.89 -68.80 -11.16
CA LEU A 139 5.98 -69.95 -11.06
C LEU A 139 4.54 -69.49 -10.80
N PHE A 140 4.36 -68.45 -9.98
CA PHE A 140 3.06 -67.82 -9.69
C PHE A 140 2.40 -67.22 -10.95
N GLN A 141 3.16 -66.49 -11.77
CA GLN A 141 2.66 -65.94 -13.05
C GLN A 141 2.27 -67.04 -14.03
N ARG A 142 3.03 -68.15 -14.07
CA ARG A 142 2.66 -69.34 -14.86
C ARG A 142 1.35 -69.94 -14.37
N CYS A 143 1.16 -70.07 -13.06
CA CYS A 143 -0.10 -70.58 -12.49
C CYS A 143 -1.28 -69.66 -12.81
N ILE A 144 -1.12 -68.34 -12.69
CA ILE A 144 -2.16 -67.37 -13.04
C ILE A 144 -2.50 -67.44 -14.54
N ASN A 145 -1.51 -67.49 -15.42
CA ASN A 145 -1.75 -67.60 -16.86
C ASN A 145 -2.45 -68.91 -17.25
N ILE A 146 -2.19 -70.02 -16.54
CA ILE A 146 -2.88 -71.29 -16.76
C ILE A 146 -4.34 -71.22 -16.28
N LEU A 147 -4.61 -70.56 -15.14
CA LEU A 147 -5.94 -70.51 -14.52
C LEU A 147 -6.87 -69.46 -15.13
N LEU A 148 -6.34 -68.30 -15.50
CA LEU A 148 -7.13 -67.13 -15.94
C LEU A 148 -6.87 -66.77 -17.41
N GLY A 149 -5.92 -67.43 -18.07
CA GLY A 149 -5.54 -67.17 -19.45
C GLY A 149 -4.79 -65.84 -19.65
N ASP A 150 -4.44 -65.56 -20.90
CA ASP A 150 -3.76 -64.31 -21.29
C ASP A 150 -4.66 -63.06 -21.13
N GLY A 151 -5.98 -63.25 -21.06
CA GLY A 151 -6.95 -62.17 -20.89
C GLY A 151 -6.74 -61.38 -19.60
N TRP A 152 -6.38 -62.04 -18.50
CA TRP A 152 -6.07 -61.37 -17.24
C TRP A 152 -4.84 -60.47 -17.35
N LEU A 153 -3.77 -60.96 -17.99
CA LEU A 153 -2.54 -60.19 -18.19
C LEU A 153 -2.77 -59.00 -19.13
N MET A 154 -3.55 -59.19 -20.19
CA MET A 154 -3.93 -58.11 -21.11
C MET A 154 -4.76 -57.04 -20.40
N ARG A 155 -5.67 -57.43 -19.50
CA ARG A 155 -6.44 -56.50 -18.68
C ARG A 155 -5.55 -55.67 -17.75
N ARG A 156 -4.63 -56.30 -17.01
CA ARG A 156 -3.68 -55.58 -16.14
C ARG A 156 -2.75 -54.64 -16.90
N LYS A 157 -2.35 -54.99 -18.12
CA LYS A 157 -1.59 -54.09 -19.00
C LYS A 157 -2.42 -52.91 -19.49
N SER A 158 -3.69 -53.12 -19.82
CA SER A 158 -4.63 -52.05 -20.17
C SER A 158 -4.80 -51.06 -19.02
N GLU A 159 -5.04 -51.58 -17.81
CA GLU A 159 -5.16 -50.78 -16.58
C GLU A 159 -3.89 -49.96 -16.31
N LEU A 160 -2.71 -50.57 -16.45
CA LEU A 160 -1.43 -49.88 -16.31
C LEU A 160 -1.31 -48.73 -17.32
N ALA A 161 -1.67 -48.97 -18.59
CA ALA A 161 -1.67 -47.93 -19.63
C ALA A 161 -2.70 -46.82 -19.35
N SER A 162 -3.84 -47.15 -18.73
CA SER A 162 -4.82 -46.17 -18.26
C SER A 162 -4.25 -45.32 -17.11
N CYS A 163 -3.56 -45.92 -16.14
CA CYS A 163 -2.88 -45.17 -15.07
C CYS A 163 -1.75 -44.27 -15.61
N GLU A 164 -0.96 -44.73 -16.57
CA GLU A 164 0.10 -43.93 -17.19
C GLU A 164 -0.47 -42.71 -17.94
N ARG A 165 -1.58 -42.90 -18.64
CA ARG A 165 -2.30 -41.78 -19.29
C ARG A 165 -2.87 -40.80 -18.27
N ALA A 166 -3.49 -41.30 -17.19
CA ALA A 166 -4.01 -40.48 -16.11
C ALA A 166 -2.89 -39.64 -15.45
N TYR A 167 -1.74 -40.27 -15.20
CA TYR A 167 -0.58 -39.60 -14.64
C TYR A 167 -0.06 -38.50 -15.57
N SER A 168 0.09 -38.79 -16.86
CA SER A 168 0.53 -37.80 -17.85
C SER A 168 -0.41 -36.60 -17.94
N ILE A 169 -1.73 -36.82 -17.87
CA ILE A 169 -2.72 -35.74 -17.83
C ILE A 169 -2.57 -34.92 -16.53
N ALA A 170 -2.50 -35.56 -15.37
CA ALA A 170 -2.32 -34.87 -14.09
C ALA A 170 -1.00 -34.07 -14.03
N GLU A 171 0.09 -34.62 -14.56
CA GLU A 171 1.38 -33.94 -14.68
C GLU A 171 1.29 -32.71 -15.59
N SER A 172 0.55 -32.78 -16.69
CA SER A 172 0.33 -31.64 -17.60
C SER A 172 -0.52 -30.51 -17.00
N ILE A 173 -1.36 -30.81 -16.01
CA ILE A 173 -2.22 -29.84 -15.31
C ILE A 173 -1.45 -29.11 -14.20
N ALA A 174 -0.43 -29.73 -13.60
CA ALA A 174 0.30 -29.12 -12.48
C ALA A 174 0.90 -27.72 -12.80
N PRO A 175 1.54 -27.49 -13.96
CA PRO A 175 2.02 -26.17 -14.34
C PRO A 175 0.91 -25.12 -14.46
N LEU A 176 -0.29 -25.52 -14.92
CA LEU A 176 -1.45 -24.63 -15.05
C LEU A 176 -1.90 -24.13 -13.68
N VAL A 177 -2.12 -25.05 -12.74
CA VAL A 177 -2.57 -24.69 -11.37
C VAL A 177 -1.55 -23.77 -10.70
N TYR A 178 -0.26 -24.06 -10.89
CA TYR A 178 0.83 -23.22 -10.38
C TYR A 178 0.86 -21.82 -11.03
N ASN A 179 0.66 -21.72 -12.34
CA ASN A 179 0.62 -20.44 -13.04
C ASN A 179 -0.56 -19.58 -12.60
N VAL A 180 -1.75 -20.18 -12.45
CA VAL A 180 -2.95 -19.46 -11.95
C VAL A 180 -2.71 -18.99 -10.52
N LYS A 181 -2.11 -19.82 -9.67
CA LYS A 181 -1.69 -19.42 -8.32
C LYS A 181 -0.78 -18.19 -8.34
N LEU A 182 0.29 -18.22 -9.13
CA LEU A 182 1.22 -17.10 -9.24
C LEU A 182 0.54 -15.81 -9.74
N LYS A 183 -0.35 -15.92 -10.72
CA LYS A 183 -1.12 -14.77 -11.24
C LYS A 183 -2.03 -14.20 -10.14
N ASN A 184 -2.73 -15.05 -9.41
CA ASN A 184 -3.62 -14.67 -8.32
C ASN A 184 -2.85 -14.04 -7.15
N ASP A 185 -1.72 -14.60 -6.74
CA ASP A 185 -0.86 -14.04 -5.69
C ASP A 185 -0.34 -12.64 -6.08
N ARG A 186 0.05 -12.46 -7.35
CA ARG A 186 0.42 -11.14 -7.89
C ARG A 186 -0.77 -10.18 -7.85
N TYR A 187 -1.96 -10.63 -8.23
CA TYR A 187 -3.18 -9.83 -8.24
C TYR A 187 -3.55 -9.38 -6.81
N ASN A 188 -3.55 -10.29 -5.85
CA ASN A 188 -3.75 -9.99 -4.42
C ASN A 188 -2.70 -9.04 -3.88
N SER A 189 -1.43 -9.25 -4.20
CA SER A 189 -0.38 -8.31 -3.79
C SER A 189 -0.64 -6.91 -4.36
N ASN A 190 -1.18 -6.79 -5.58
CA ASN A 190 -1.50 -5.51 -6.20
C ASN A 190 -2.73 -4.82 -5.60
N LEU A 191 -3.78 -5.58 -5.27
CA LEU A 191 -4.98 -5.04 -4.63
C LEU A 191 -4.73 -4.63 -3.18
N VAL A 192 -3.96 -5.41 -2.42
CA VAL A 192 -3.72 -5.19 -0.99
C VAL A 192 -2.59 -4.15 -0.76
N THR A 193 -1.72 -3.89 -1.74
CA THR A 193 -0.67 -2.86 -1.65
C THR A 193 -0.92 -1.63 -2.53
N VAL A 194 -2.16 -1.15 -2.59
CA VAL A 194 -2.41 0.22 -3.05
C VAL A 194 -1.97 1.17 -1.92
N LEU A 195 -0.66 1.43 -1.89
CA LEU A 195 -0.06 2.42 -1.00
C LEU A 195 -0.52 3.81 -1.44
N ILE A 196 -0.99 4.60 -0.48
CA ILE A 196 -1.63 5.89 -0.77
C ILE A 196 -0.55 6.98 -0.72
N PRO A 197 -0.46 7.89 -1.70
CA PRO A 197 0.33 9.11 -1.57
C PRO A 197 0.01 9.83 -0.25
N GLY A 198 1.05 10.15 0.52
CA GLY A 198 0.97 10.71 1.88
C GLY A 198 1.07 9.67 2.99
N GLU A 199 1.05 8.37 2.69
CA GLU A 199 1.14 7.32 3.72
C GLU A 199 2.50 7.37 4.45
N PRO A 200 2.50 7.39 5.80
CA PRO A 200 3.72 7.38 6.60
C PRO A 200 4.36 5.99 6.60
N ILE A 201 5.65 5.95 6.31
CA ILE A 201 6.45 4.73 6.16
C ILE A 201 7.78 4.83 6.89
N LEU A 202 8.39 3.67 7.13
CA LEU A 202 9.77 3.54 7.59
C LEU A 202 10.60 3.01 6.43
N CYS A 203 11.48 3.82 5.85
CA CYS A 203 12.26 3.49 4.67
C CYS A 203 13.77 3.35 4.98
N LYS A 204 14.44 2.36 4.40
CA LYS A 204 15.89 2.20 4.49
C LYS A 204 16.60 3.36 3.79
N TYR A 205 17.38 4.13 4.55
CA TYR A 205 18.24 5.17 3.99
C TYR A 205 19.67 4.64 3.90
N LYS A 206 20.11 4.30 2.69
CA LYS A 206 21.43 3.70 2.38
C LYS A 206 21.66 2.31 3.02
N ILE A 207 22.82 1.73 2.73
CA ILE A 207 23.19 0.32 3.02
C ILE A 207 23.34 0.03 4.53
N LYS A 208 23.29 1.03 5.41
CA LYS A 208 23.54 0.86 6.86
C LYS A 208 22.41 0.16 7.65
N GLY A 209 21.33 -0.26 7.00
CA GLY A 209 20.29 -1.10 7.63
C GLY A 209 19.35 -0.38 8.59
N GLU A 210 19.52 0.93 8.78
CA GLU A 210 18.63 1.77 9.58
C GLU A 210 17.40 2.21 8.78
N TYR A 211 16.25 2.24 9.44
CA TYR A 211 14.99 2.72 8.88
C TYR A 211 14.74 4.17 9.29
N TRP A 212 14.22 4.96 8.36
CA TRP A 212 14.03 6.39 8.48
C TRP A 212 12.58 6.76 8.17
N PRO A 213 11.96 7.66 8.95
CA PRO A 213 10.62 8.15 8.65
C PRO A 213 10.57 8.84 7.29
N ALA A 214 9.59 8.46 6.49
CA ALA A 214 9.32 9.03 5.18
C ALA A 214 7.82 8.97 4.87
N SER A 215 7.39 9.68 3.84
CA SER A 215 6.05 9.55 3.26
C SER A 215 6.15 9.13 1.80
N ILE A 216 5.18 8.33 1.34
CA ILE A 216 5.09 7.97 -0.08
C ILE A 216 4.57 9.16 -0.85
N THR A 217 5.24 9.57 -1.92
CA THR A 217 4.79 10.70 -2.73
C THR A 217 4.08 10.24 -3.99
N ASN A 218 4.63 9.22 -4.67
CA ASN A 218 4.04 8.68 -5.89
C ASN A 218 4.52 7.27 -6.18
N PHE A 219 3.70 6.51 -6.92
CA PHE A 219 4.12 5.26 -7.54
C PHE A 219 4.84 5.56 -8.86
N VAL A 220 6.07 5.06 -9.01
CA VAL A 220 6.93 5.36 -10.17
C VAL A 220 6.74 4.30 -11.27
N GLY A 221 6.52 3.04 -10.90
CA GLY A 221 6.32 1.95 -11.86
C GLY A 221 7.01 0.65 -11.45
N PHE A 222 7.18 -0.24 -12.42
CA PHE A 222 7.89 -1.51 -12.24
C PHE A 222 9.32 -1.39 -12.75
N GLY A 223 10.30 -1.73 -11.90
CA GLY A 223 11.73 -1.68 -12.21
C GLY A 223 12.41 -3.02 -11.95
N ARG A 224 13.57 -3.23 -12.59
CA ARG A 224 14.42 -4.40 -12.29
C ARG A 224 15.27 -4.08 -11.06
N PRO A 225 15.39 -5.01 -10.09
CA PRO A 225 16.27 -4.80 -8.94
C PRO A 225 17.72 -4.61 -9.43
N ARG A 226 18.34 -3.46 -9.10
CA ARG A 226 19.77 -3.19 -9.37
C ARG A 226 20.67 -3.96 -8.38
N CYS A 227 20.61 -5.30 -8.39
CA CYS A 227 21.60 -6.10 -7.67
C CYS A 227 22.75 -6.52 -8.59
N LYS A 228 23.99 -6.29 -8.12
CA LYS A 228 25.23 -6.68 -8.79
C LYS A 228 25.23 -8.19 -9.07
N ARG A 229 25.50 -8.55 -10.32
CA ARG A 229 25.78 -9.93 -10.76
C ARG A 229 26.88 -10.54 -9.89
N LEU A 230 26.51 -11.47 -9.03
CA LEU A 230 27.44 -12.43 -8.44
C LEU A 230 26.82 -13.82 -8.63
N SER A 231 27.60 -14.67 -9.30
CA SER A 231 27.43 -16.11 -9.56
C SER A 231 26.64 -16.55 -10.81
N ASN A 232 27.30 -17.44 -11.57
CA ASN A 232 26.89 -18.08 -12.80
C ASN A 232 26.00 -19.31 -12.52
N SER A 233 24.72 -19.11 -12.21
CA SER A 233 23.78 -20.22 -12.14
C SER A 233 22.40 -19.80 -12.64
N SER A 234 22.11 -20.12 -13.91
CA SER A 234 20.79 -20.11 -14.59
C SER A 234 19.99 -18.80 -14.54
N PRO A 235 19.22 -18.45 -15.59
CA PRO A 235 18.48 -17.18 -15.59
C PRO A 235 17.38 -17.24 -14.51
N PRO A 236 17.39 -16.37 -13.48
CA PRO A 236 16.25 -16.28 -12.60
C PRO A 236 15.14 -15.56 -13.37
N TYR A 237 13.92 -16.10 -13.30
CA TYR A 237 12.71 -15.42 -13.77
C TYR A 237 12.76 -13.92 -13.43
N GLU A 238 12.54 -13.06 -14.43
CA GLU A 238 12.59 -11.61 -14.28
C GLU A 238 11.53 -11.14 -13.26
N THR A 239 11.91 -11.05 -11.99
CA THR A 239 11.08 -10.47 -10.94
C THR A 239 11.13 -8.95 -11.05
N TYR A 240 10.11 -8.38 -11.68
CA TYR A 240 9.85 -6.95 -11.67
C TYR A 240 9.40 -6.54 -10.26
N GLU A 241 10.06 -5.55 -9.68
CA GLU A 241 9.74 -5.00 -8.37
C GLU A 241 9.06 -3.64 -8.53
N LYS A 242 8.12 -3.31 -7.63
CA LYS A 242 7.46 -2.00 -7.62
C LYS A 242 8.38 -0.93 -7.03
N TYR A 243 8.45 0.22 -7.69
CA TYR A 243 9.20 1.39 -7.24
C TYR A 243 8.27 2.53 -6.87
N TYR A 244 8.62 3.21 -5.79
CA TYR A 244 7.90 4.34 -5.23
C TYR A 244 8.87 5.48 -5.01
N CYS A 245 8.40 6.70 -5.24
CA CYS A 245 9.09 7.90 -4.80
C CYS A 245 8.66 8.17 -3.37
N VAL A 246 9.64 8.38 -2.49
CA VAL A 246 9.43 8.64 -1.07
C VAL A 246 10.10 9.95 -0.68
N ARG A 247 9.45 10.73 0.19
CA ARG A 247 9.97 11.96 0.79
C ARG A 247 10.38 11.69 2.23
N PHE A 248 11.66 11.82 2.54
CA PHE A 248 12.17 11.68 3.90
C PHE A 248 11.91 12.94 4.73
N CYS A 249 12.06 12.84 6.05
CA CYS A 249 11.97 13.97 6.98
C CYS A 249 12.93 15.14 6.69
N ASP A 250 14.03 14.91 5.97
CA ASP A 250 14.97 15.94 5.53
C ASP A 250 14.59 16.58 4.17
N ASN A 251 13.34 16.42 3.74
CA ASN A 251 12.79 16.83 2.44
C ASN A 251 13.52 16.24 1.22
N LYS A 252 14.36 15.22 1.38
CA LYS A 252 14.96 14.52 0.25
C LYS A 252 13.99 13.52 -0.35
N TYR A 253 13.99 13.46 -1.67
CA TYR A 253 13.22 12.49 -2.44
C TYR A 253 14.12 11.34 -2.90
N LEU A 254 13.62 10.12 -2.80
CA LEU A 254 14.32 8.95 -3.32
C LEU A 254 13.36 7.97 -3.97
N GLU A 255 13.76 7.40 -5.09
CA GLU A 255 13.07 6.26 -5.68
C GLU A 255 13.57 4.98 -5.01
N VAL A 256 12.66 4.27 -4.36
CA VAL A 256 12.97 3.05 -3.62
C VAL A 256 12.05 1.91 -4.04
N PRO A 257 12.54 0.67 -4.07
CA PRO A 257 11.68 -0.48 -4.28
C PRO A 257 10.78 -0.74 -3.06
N ARG A 258 9.65 -1.44 -3.23
CA ARG A 258 8.72 -1.77 -2.12
C ARG A 258 9.39 -2.50 -0.96
N SER A 259 10.41 -3.33 -1.24
CA SER A 259 11.16 -4.07 -0.20
C SER A 259 12.03 -3.18 0.70
N PHE A 260 12.20 -1.90 0.37
CA PHE A 260 13.05 -1.00 1.12
C PHE A 260 12.31 -0.24 2.22
N PHE A 261 10.99 -0.36 2.31
CA PHE A 261 10.23 0.33 3.33
C PHE A 261 9.14 -0.53 3.95
N LEU A 262 8.72 -0.15 5.15
CA LEU A 262 7.70 -0.79 5.97
C LEU A 262 6.55 0.19 6.16
N THR A 263 5.31 -0.32 6.19
CA THR A 263 4.12 0.47 6.52
C THR A 263 3.56 0.06 7.87
N SER A 264 2.58 0.80 8.38
CA SER A 264 1.90 0.47 9.65
C SER A 264 1.19 -0.89 9.64
N ALA A 265 0.94 -1.48 8.47
CA ALA A 265 0.43 -2.84 8.34
C ALA A 265 1.49 -3.92 8.65
N ASP A 266 2.77 -3.59 8.47
CA ASP A 266 3.88 -4.52 8.66
C ASP A 266 4.23 -4.63 10.15
N SER A 267 4.32 -5.85 10.70
CA SER A 267 4.65 -6.05 12.12
C SER A 267 6.03 -5.49 12.49
N GLU A 268 6.97 -5.55 11.55
CA GLU A 268 8.34 -5.04 11.69
C GLU A 268 8.38 -3.51 11.85
N PHE A 269 7.39 -2.78 11.35
CA PHE A 269 7.31 -1.31 11.48
C PHE A 269 7.40 -0.86 12.94
N TYR A 270 6.89 -1.68 13.86
CA TYR A 270 6.83 -1.38 15.29
C TYR A 270 8.10 -1.80 16.04
N THR A 271 8.93 -2.67 15.47
CA THR A 271 10.07 -3.28 16.17
C THR A 271 11.41 -2.82 15.63
N VAL A 272 11.50 -2.38 14.37
CA VAL A 272 12.78 -1.95 13.78
C VAL A 272 13.35 -0.70 14.46
N PRO A 273 14.68 -0.60 14.60
CA PRO A 273 15.32 0.60 15.09
C PRO A 273 15.16 1.72 14.07
N ILE A 274 14.68 2.87 14.54
CA ILE A 274 14.69 4.12 13.77
C ILE A 274 16.09 4.71 13.89
N GLY A 275 16.69 5.10 12.77
CA GLY A 275 17.99 5.80 12.77
C GLY A 275 17.90 7.07 13.65
N GLN A 276 19.00 7.45 14.31
CA GLN A 276 19.01 8.70 15.07
C GLN A 276 18.75 9.87 14.14
N ILE A 277 17.56 10.45 14.26
CA ILE A 277 17.13 11.61 13.50
C ILE A 277 17.91 12.79 14.07
N GLN A 278 19.04 13.14 13.44
CA GLN A 278 19.58 14.49 13.55
C GLN A 278 18.70 15.39 12.68
N THR A 279 17.51 15.72 13.15
CA THR A 279 16.85 16.94 12.70
C THR A 279 17.80 18.06 13.12
N ILE A 280 18.35 18.77 12.14
CA ILE A 280 19.06 20.02 12.44
C ILE A 280 17.96 20.97 12.87
N GLU A 281 17.68 21.01 14.17
CA GLU A 281 16.79 21.97 14.76
C GLU A 281 17.25 23.36 14.35
N ILE A 282 16.35 24.17 13.80
CA ILE A 282 16.68 25.53 13.41
C ILE A 282 17.04 26.28 14.69
N THR A 283 18.32 26.62 14.83
CA THR A 283 18.77 27.40 15.98
C THR A 283 18.25 28.83 15.87
N TYR A 284 18.06 29.49 17.02
CA TYR A 284 17.65 30.89 17.04
C TYR A 284 18.62 31.79 16.26
N GLU A 285 19.92 31.48 16.23
CA GLU A 285 20.91 32.21 15.44
C GLU A 285 20.64 32.18 13.93
N GLN A 286 20.14 31.06 13.41
CA GLN A 286 19.76 30.91 12.01
C GLN A 286 18.40 31.52 11.69
N PHE A 287 17.49 31.52 12.66
CA PHE A 287 16.15 32.08 12.53
C PHE A 287 16.12 33.60 12.65
N TYR A 288 16.98 34.16 13.49
CA TYR A 288 16.97 35.58 13.84
C TYR A 288 17.07 36.54 12.64
N PRO A 289 17.93 36.31 11.62
CA PRO A 289 17.95 37.14 10.41
C PRO A 289 16.60 37.15 9.68
N LYS A 290 15.94 35.98 9.57
CA LYS A 290 14.62 35.85 8.93
C LYS A 290 13.55 36.62 9.69
N LEU A 291 13.62 36.60 11.02
CA LEU A 291 12.74 37.39 11.88
C LEU A 291 12.94 38.88 11.66
N ILE A 292 14.19 39.35 11.54
CA ILE A 292 14.49 40.77 11.26
C ILE A 292 13.86 41.21 9.94
N ASP A 293 13.95 40.38 8.91
CA ASP A 293 13.46 40.71 7.57
C ASP A 293 11.95 40.90 7.51
N VAL A 294 11.18 40.35 8.46
CA VAL A 294 9.71 40.51 8.54
C VAL A 294 9.26 41.54 9.58
N LEU A 295 10.18 42.17 10.32
CA LEU A 295 9.84 43.17 11.33
C LEU A 295 9.07 44.38 10.79
N PRO A 296 9.39 44.93 9.60
CA PRO A 296 8.62 46.07 9.06
C PRO A 296 7.14 45.74 8.89
N GLU A 297 6.81 44.55 8.39
CA GLU A 297 5.43 44.10 8.22
C GLU A 297 4.73 43.88 9.58
N LEU A 298 5.46 43.40 10.59
CA LEU A 298 4.94 43.28 11.96
C LEU A 298 4.72 44.64 12.63
N ASP A 299 5.61 45.61 12.38
CA ASP A 299 5.47 46.99 12.84
C ASP A 299 4.18 47.61 12.25
N ASP A 300 3.87 47.33 10.97
CA ASP A 300 2.63 47.76 10.31
C ASP A 300 1.38 47.11 10.92
N VAL A 301 1.43 45.82 11.28
CA VAL A 301 0.34 45.13 11.99
C VAL A 301 0.04 45.81 13.33
N LEU A 302 1.09 46.11 14.10
CA LEU A 302 0.98 46.78 15.39
C LEU A 302 0.52 48.24 15.30
N ALA A 303 0.78 48.91 14.18
CA ALA A 303 0.27 50.23 13.88
C ALA A 303 -1.19 50.23 13.36
N GLY A 304 -1.80 49.06 13.16
CA GLY A 304 -3.15 48.92 12.60
C GLY A 304 -3.22 49.05 11.07
N ASN A 305 -2.07 49.03 10.41
CA ASN A 305 -1.90 49.20 8.96
C ASN A 305 -1.53 47.89 8.25
N ALA A 306 -1.84 46.73 8.85
CA ALA A 306 -1.59 45.42 8.25
C ALA A 306 -2.05 45.34 6.79
N LEU A 307 -1.18 44.82 5.92
CA LEU A 307 -1.46 44.60 4.50
C LEU A 307 -2.55 43.53 4.29
N ASP A 308 -2.54 42.48 5.13
CA ASP A 308 -3.52 41.40 5.07
C ASP A 308 -4.82 41.79 5.78
N GLY A 309 -5.94 41.66 5.07
CA GLY A 309 -7.26 42.02 5.59
C GLY A 309 -7.74 41.15 6.76
N GLY A 310 -7.32 39.87 6.81
CA GLY A 310 -7.63 38.96 7.89
C GLY A 310 -6.88 39.31 9.18
N VAL A 311 -5.58 39.59 9.08
CA VAL A 311 -4.75 40.04 10.21
C VAL A 311 -5.23 41.39 10.73
N LYS A 312 -5.59 42.31 9.84
CA LYS A 312 -6.18 43.60 10.22
C LYS A 312 -7.48 43.42 11.00
N GLN A 313 -8.34 42.51 10.56
CA GLN A 313 -9.57 42.18 11.26
C GLN A 313 -9.28 41.58 12.64
N GLN A 314 -8.31 40.66 12.76
CA GLN A 314 -7.90 40.07 14.05
C GLN A 314 -7.33 41.11 15.00
N HIS A 315 -6.48 42.02 14.51
CA HIS A 315 -5.96 43.16 15.28
C HIS A 315 -7.11 44.03 15.82
N ASP A 316 -8.07 44.42 14.97
CA ASP A 316 -9.21 45.23 15.38
C ASP A 316 -10.16 44.50 16.34
N GLU A 317 -10.39 43.19 16.15
CA GLU A 317 -11.24 42.37 17.02
C GLU A 317 -10.62 42.17 18.41
N PHE A 318 -9.31 41.92 18.50
CA PHE A 318 -8.62 41.79 19.79
C PHE A 318 -8.71 43.09 20.62
N LEU A 319 -8.65 44.23 19.95
CA LEU A 319 -8.70 45.55 20.57
C LEU A 319 -10.12 46.01 20.95
N LYS A 320 -11.19 45.39 20.41
CA LYS A 320 -12.60 45.74 20.70
C LYS A 320 -13.10 45.33 22.09
N GLY A 321 -12.44 44.42 22.80
CA GLY A 321 -12.72 44.13 24.22
C GLY A 321 -12.62 42.65 24.65
N PRO A 322 -12.83 42.36 25.95
CA PRO A 322 -12.48 41.07 26.56
C PRO A 322 -13.22 39.85 25.98
N LEU A 323 -14.50 40.03 25.60
CA LEU A 323 -15.37 38.95 25.13
C LEU A 323 -15.02 38.44 23.71
N GLN A 324 -14.30 39.23 22.90
CA GLN A 324 -13.85 38.81 21.56
C GLN A 324 -12.45 38.21 21.56
N ARG A 325 -11.63 38.48 22.60
CA ARG A 325 -10.27 37.93 22.75
C ARG A 325 -10.26 36.40 22.89
N HIS A 326 -11.29 35.81 23.48
CA HIS A 326 -11.42 34.35 23.61
C HIS A 326 -11.86 33.65 22.31
N LYS A 327 -12.33 34.39 21.31
CA LYS A 327 -12.85 33.82 20.05
C LYS A 327 -11.77 33.55 19.01
N ILE A 328 -10.60 34.19 19.15
CA ILE A 328 -9.42 33.99 18.29
C ILE A 328 -8.77 32.61 18.51
N MET A 329 -9.14 31.90 19.59
CA MET A 329 -8.68 30.54 19.93
C MET A 329 -9.15 29.40 18.99
N THR A 330 -9.61 29.67 17.77
CA THR A 330 -10.29 28.67 16.92
C THR A 330 -9.54 28.27 15.64
N GLY A 331 -8.22 28.44 15.63
CA GLY A 331 -7.36 27.70 14.71
C GLY A 331 -6.26 27.05 15.52
N GLU A 332 -6.32 25.73 15.72
CA GLU A 332 -5.19 24.95 16.22
C GLU A 332 -4.02 25.07 15.22
N LEU A 333 -3.25 26.16 15.32
CA LEU A 333 -1.97 26.30 14.65
C LEU A 333 -0.98 25.44 15.43
N VAL A 334 -0.78 24.22 14.95
CA VAL A 334 0.36 23.40 15.34
C VAL A 334 1.58 24.06 14.69
N TYR A 335 2.55 24.55 15.45
CA TYR A 335 3.76 25.17 14.88
C TYR A 335 4.77 24.07 14.47
N GLY A 336 4.32 23.07 13.71
CA GLY A 336 4.90 21.73 13.66
C GLY A 336 6.39 21.61 13.30
N SER A 337 6.96 22.58 12.58
CA SER A 337 8.39 22.61 12.21
C SER A 337 9.28 23.43 13.15
N TYR A 338 8.70 24.16 14.10
CA TYR A 338 9.40 25.08 14.99
C TYR A 338 9.39 24.55 16.42
N SER A 339 10.53 24.57 17.10
CA SER A 339 10.62 24.08 18.48
C SER A 339 10.05 25.08 19.49
N ASP A 340 9.58 24.56 20.63
CA ASP A 340 9.07 25.40 21.72
C ASP A 340 10.14 26.39 22.23
N ASP A 341 11.41 25.99 22.24
CA ASP A 341 12.54 26.84 22.65
C ASP A 341 12.75 28.02 21.69
N LEU A 342 12.57 27.78 20.37
CA LEU A 342 12.59 28.84 19.37
C LEU A 342 11.42 29.80 19.55
N LEU A 343 10.21 29.27 19.71
CA LEU A 343 9.00 30.07 19.93
C LEU A 343 9.13 30.92 21.21
N HIS A 344 9.70 30.35 22.27
CA HIS A 344 9.97 31.07 23.51
C HIS A 344 10.97 32.22 23.31
N SER A 345 12.05 31.96 22.59
CA SER A 345 13.09 32.96 22.28
C SER A 345 12.52 34.11 21.42
N MET A 346 11.70 33.77 20.44
CA MET A 346 11.00 34.73 19.59
C MET A 346 9.99 35.58 20.38
N ALA A 347 9.21 34.95 21.27
CA ALA A 347 8.28 35.67 22.15
C ALA A 347 9.01 36.67 23.05
N ALA A 348 10.15 36.27 23.63
CA ALA A 348 10.98 37.15 24.44
C ALA A 348 11.52 38.35 23.65
N PHE A 349 11.96 38.13 22.42
CA PHE A 349 12.42 39.20 21.53
C PHE A 349 11.31 40.19 21.18
N LEU A 350 10.16 39.72 20.72
CA LEU A 350 9.02 40.56 20.35
C LEU A 350 8.48 41.33 21.58
N LYS A 351 8.47 40.69 22.75
CA LYS A 351 8.10 41.33 24.02
C LYS A 351 9.01 42.50 24.35
N ASN A 352 10.33 42.30 24.27
CA ASN A 352 11.28 43.38 24.52
C ASN A 352 11.10 44.54 23.53
N ARG A 353 11.00 44.24 22.23
CA ARG A 353 10.83 45.26 21.19
C ARG A 353 9.54 46.07 21.36
N TYR A 354 8.40 45.39 21.56
CA TYR A 354 7.08 46.02 21.44
C TYR A 354 6.44 46.45 22.76
N ILE A 355 6.84 45.85 23.88
CA ILE A 355 6.37 46.29 25.20
C ILE A 355 7.31 47.32 25.81
N ASN A 356 8.63 47.13 25.67
CA ASN A 356 9.60 47.97 26.36
C ASN A 356 10.08 49.18 25.51
N ASP A 357 10.23 49.02 24.18
CA ASP A 357 10.93 50.01 23.33
C ASP A 357 10.10 50.64 22.20
N ALA A 358 8.78 50.43 22.17
CA ALA A 358 7.97 50.69 20.97
C ALA A 358 7.59 52.17 20.74
N GLN A 359 8.00 52.74 19.62
CA GLN A 359 7.73 54.16 19.28
C GLN A 359 6.47 54.39 18.43
N ALA A 360 6.14 53.49 17.48
CA ALA A 360 5.00 53.62 16.56
C ALA A 360 4.02 52.44 16.70
N VAL A 361 3.05 52.55 17.61
CA VAL A 361 2.08 51.49 17.91
C VAL A 361 0.69 52.08 18.07
N ASP A 362 -0.35 51.33 17.70
CA ASP A 362 -1.74 51.72 17.93
C ASP A 362 -1.95 52.12 19.41
N PHE A 363 -2.59 53.27 19.64
CA PHE A 363 -2.87 53.77 20.98
C PHE A 363 -3.75 52.81 21.79
N ARG A 364 -4.63 52.05 21.13
CA ARG A 364 -5.48 51.01 21.73
C ARG A 364 -4.64 49.85 22.25
N PHE A 365 -3.56 49.50 21.56
CA PHE A 365 -2.60 48.49 22.02
C PHE A 365 -1.80 49.00 23.21
N LYS A 366 -1.36 50.27 23.20
CA LYS A 366 -0.67 50.89 24.35
C LYS A 366 -1.52 50.90 25.62
N ALA A 367 -2.85 51.00 25.48
CA ALA A 367 -3.80 50.99 26.57
C ALA A 367 -4.07 49.60 27.19
N LEU A 368 -3.55 48.52 26.60
CA LEU A 368 -3.68 47.16 27.12
C LEU A 368 -2.82 46.95 28.39
N SER A 369 -3.24 46.03 29.26
CA SER A 369 -2.38 45.55 30.34
C SER A 369 -1.22 44.72 29.80
N ASP A 370 -0.14 44.55 30.58
CA ASP A 370 1.03 43.78 30.11
C ASP A 370 0.71 42.30 29.83
N ASP A 371 -0.23 41.71 30.58
CA ASP A 371 -0.75 40.37 30.29
C ASP A 371 -1.46 40.33 28.93
N GLN A 372 -2.29 41.34 28.63
CA GLN A 372 -3.02 41.44 27.36
C GLN A 372 -2.08 41.70 26.17
N LYS A 373 -1.01 42.48 26.37
CA LYS A 373 0.04 42.66 25.37
C LYS A 373 0.80 41.35 25.13
N THR A 374 1.06 40.58 26.18
CA THR A 374 1.71 39.26 26.08
C THR A 374 0.82 38.28 25.31
N THR A 375 -0.49 38.25 25.59
CA THR A 375 -1.46 37.45 24.82
C THR A 375 -1.53 37.91 23.37
N TYR A 376 -1.53 39.21 23.10
CA TYR A 376 -1.51 39.74 21.73
C TYR A 376 -0.29 39.27 20.94
N ILE A 377 0.90 39.27 21.56
CA ILE A 377 2.12 38.78 20.93
C ILE A 377 1.98 37.30 20.58
N SER A 378 1.49 36.49 21.52
CA SER A 378 1.31 35.05 21.32
C SER A 378 0.28 34.71 20.23
N ASP A 379 -0.87 35.39 20.25
CA ASP A 379 -2.04 34.97 19.47
C ASP A 379 -2.08 35.60 18.07
N ILE A 380 -1.39 36.73 17.87
CA ILE A 380 -1.42 37.49 16.61
C ILE A 380 -0.02 37.61 16.02
N LEU A 381 0.96 38.13 16.77
CA LEU A 381 2.27 38.46 16.18
C LEU A 381 3.14 37.24 15.90
N ILE A 382 3.18 36.26 16.79
CA ILE A 382 3.96 35.03 16.57
C ILE A 382 3.44 34.26 15.35
N PRO A 383 2.15 33.90 15.27
CA PRO A 383 1.65 33.20 14.09
C PRO A 383 1.83 34.02 12.80
N GLU A 384 1.60 35.33 12.82
CA GLU A 384 1.78 36.16 11.63
C GLU A 384 3.24 36.21 11.18
N ALA A 385 4.18 36.37 12.11
CA ALA A 385 5.60 36.36 11.79
C ALA A 385 6.06 35.04 11.15
N LEU A 386 5.57 33.90 11.65
CA LEU A 386 5.89 32.59 11.08
C LEU A 386 5.29 32.41 9.67
N ILE A 387 4.07 32.90 9.45
CA ILE A 387 3.44 32.90 8.12
C ILE A 387 4.25 33.76 7.15
N LEU A 388 4.68 34.96 7.57
CA LEU A 388 5.46 35.87 6.73
C LEU A 388 6.84 35.28 6.38
N ILE A 389 7.53 34.67 7.36
CA ILE A 389 8.81 33.99 7.13
C ILE A 389 8.64 32.85 6.12
N ASN A 390 7.69 31.94 6.36
CA ASN A 390 7.43 30.83 5.44
C ASN A 390 7.00 31.32 4.05
N THR A 391 6.23 32.42 3.96
CA THR A 391 5.80 32.98 2.68
C THR A 391 7.01 33.52 1.89
N LYS A 392 7.96 34.20 2.55
CA LYS A 392 9.20 34.67 1.92
C LYS A 392 10.05 33.49 1.44
N GLU A 393 10.21 32.45 2.25
CA GLU A 393 10.95 31.24 1.87
C GLU A 393 10.34 30.55 0.63
N ILE A 394 9.01 30.41 0.59
CA ILE A 394 8.30 29.83 -0.58
C ILE A 394 8.52 30.70 -1.82
N LEU A 395 8.43 32.03 -1.69
CA LEU A 395 8.64 32.94 -2.83
C LEU A 395 10.09 32.95 -3.33
N GLU A 396 11.07 32.72 -2.46
CA GLU A 396 12.48 32.57 -2.84
C GLU A 396 12.75 31.22 -3.54
N GLU A 397 12.04 30.16 -3.13
CA GLU A 397 12.16 28.82 -3.72
C GLU A 397 11.50 28.72 -5.10
N PHE A 398 10.36 29.40 -5.30
CA PHE A 398 9.64 29.42 -6.58
C PHE A 398 9.95 30.71 -7.35
N ALA A 399 10.75 30.61 -8.41
CA ALA A 399 11.18 31.73 -9.28
C ALA A 399 10.06 32.53 -9.98
N SER A 400 8.78 32.21 -9.72
CA SER A 400 7.59 32.91 -10.21
C SER A 400 6.60 33.10 -9.06
N PRO A 401 5.91 34.26 -8.96
CA PRO A 401 4.95 34.51 -7.89
C PRO A 401 3.84 33.46 -7.93
N VAL A 402 3.74 32.67 -6.86
CA VAL A 402 2.65 31.72 -6.65
C VAL A 402 1.45 32.52 -6.14
N GLU A 403 0.32 32.50 -6.87
CA GLU A 403 -0.89 33.29 -6.56
C GLU A 403 -1.45 33.02 -5.14
N ASP A 404 -1.04 31.91 -4.49
CA ASP A 404 -1.49 31.47 -3.16
C ASP A 404 -0.35 31.19 -2.15
N ALA A 405 0.81 31.86 -2.26
CA ALA A 405 1.98 31.59 -1.40
C ALA A 405 1.68 31.65 0.12
N ARG A 406 0.83 32.59 0.55
CA ARG A 406 0.41 32.73 1.96
C ARG A 406 -0.46 31.57 2.44
N GLN A 407 -1.33 31.03 1.59
CA GLN A 407 -2.15 29.87 1.91
C GLN A 407 -1.31 28.59 2.00
N LEU A 408 -0.28 28.48 1.15
CA LEU A 408 0.71 27.40 1.23
C LEU A 408 1.53 27.48 2.52
N ALA A 409 1.97 28.67 2.93
CA ALA A 409 2.66 28.89 4.20
C ALA A 409 1.79 28.50 5.41
N LEU A 410 0.50 28.86 5.39
CA LEU A 410 -0.47 28.46 6.41
C LEU A 410 -0.68 26.95 6.47
N ASN A 411 -0.74 26.29 5.32
CA ASN A 411 -0.88 24.83 5.25
C ASN A 411 0.39 24.13 5.72
N ALA A 412 1.58 24.66 5.40
CA ALA A 412 2.86 24.12 5.84
C ALA A 412 3.01 24.16 7.37
N LEU A 413 2.51 25.22 8.02
CA LEU A 413 2.48 25.26 9.49
C LEU A 413 1.58 24.15 10.05
N LYS A 414 0.42 23.88 9.42
CA LYS A 414 -0.52 22.84 9.87
C LYS A 414 -0.04 21.40 9.62
N GLU A 415 0.99 21.19 8.80
CA GLU A 415 1.50 19.84 8.56
C GLU A 415 2.27 19.33 9.79
N VAL A 416 1.77 18.24 10.38
CA VAL A 416 2.46 17.55 11.47
C VAL A 416 3.67 16.81 10.90
N ASP A 417 4.83 16.97 11.55
CA ASP A 417 6.06 16.29 11.13
C ASP A 417 5.86 14.78 11.00
N ILE A 418 6.37 14.21 9.90
CA ILE A 418 6.33 12.78 9.61
C ILE A 418 6.96 11.95 10.74
N VAL A 419 7.96 12.50 11.43
CA VAL A 419 8.58 11.87 12.61
C VAL A 419 7.57 11.73 13.74
N THR A 420 6.81 12.77 14.02
CA THR A 420 5.75 12.79 15.04
C THR A 420 4.64 11.81 14.66
N ILE A 421 4.21 11.79 13.40
CA ILE A 421 3.19 10.85 12.91
C ILE A 421 3.64 9.40 13.09
N VAL A 422 4.85 9.06 12.67
CA VAL A 422 5.42 7.70 12.84
C VAL A 422 5.57 7.34 14.31
N GLY A 423 5.99 8.29 15.16
CA GLY A 423 6.06 8.12 16.61
C GLY A 423 4.70 7.80 17.23
N CYS A 424 3.66 8.57 16.90
CA CYS A 424 2.28 8.32 17.34
C CYS A 424 1.77 6.96 16.88
N LEU A 425 2.01 6.58 15.62
CA LEU A 425 1.59 5.29 15.08
C LEU A 425 2.25 4.13 15.84
N ARG A 426 3.53 4.24 16.19
CA ARG A 426 4.24 3.22 16.97
C ARG A 426 3.75 3.13 18.42
N ASN A 427 3.44 4.26 19.04
CA ASN A 427 3.04 4.31 20.45
C ASN A 427 1.57 3.91 20.69
N ASN A 428 0.66 4.17 19.74
CA ASN A 428 -0.76 3.85 19.89
C ASN A 428 -1.07 2.35 19.99
N ARG A 429 -0.16 1.46 19.55
CA ARG A 429 -0.33 0.01 19.72
C ARG A 429 0.03 -0.49 21.13
N ASN A 430 0.76 0.29 21.91
CA ASN A 430 1.14 -0.06 23.29
C ASN A 430 0.07 0.31 24.34
N ILE A 431 -1.08 0.87 23.93
CA ILE A 431 -2.18 1.27 24.82
C ILE A 431 -3.27 0.18 24.93
N THR A 432 -3.11 -0.96 24.24
CA THR A 432 -3.98 -2.13 24.42
C THR A 432 -3.16 -3.30 24.98
N VAL A 433 -3.09 -3.36 26.32
CA VAL A 433 -2.86 -4.60 27.08
C VAL A 433 -4.07 -4.79 27.98
#